data_AF-A0A1Y2G762-F1
#
_entry.id   AF-A0A1Y2G762-F1
#
_cell.length_a   1.000
_cell.length_b   1.000
_cell.length_c   1.000
_cell.angle_alpha   90.00
_cell.angle_beta   90.00
_cell.angle_gamma   90.00
#
_symmetry.space_group_name_H-M   'P 1'
#
loop_
_entity.id
_entity.type
_entity.pdbx_description
1 polymer ?
#
loop_
_entity_poly.entity_id
_entity_poly.type
_entity_poly.pdbx_seq_one_letter_code
_entity_poly.pdbx_strand_id
1 'polypeptide(L)'
;MVSIPKSQPIKSLKELLAWQPGQDEYNVANTPLHLRPSPTLSASPYSDCRVIVCHDMAGGYAEDASPQGNSYSTLYSIQYWNHVDVFIYFSHSLITIPPVVWTNAAHRNGVRCLGTIITEWLPGVLVTDEMVSGPGQAFVDQEGNDIVDRRFFSRAYADKLVQLAVYFKFDGWFINIESILRGGNKQAEQMYAFLAYLRKRLHEAIPNGGELIWYDSVISSTGEVAWQDKLSSENYRFFEQSDGIFTNYTWKEGYVAESAALAGSRNRDVYTGIDIWGRNTFGGGGYTAYKALEVIQRDKTSCALFAPAWTYEFLDKKDFLTNDRLFWTGFHGDKDNKAFLPISAYIPARPSGCSSWFYSNFDRGFGHGFWVNGKVRI
;
A
#
# COMPACT_ATOMS: atom_id res chain seq x y z
N MET A 1 6.99 -16.41 -31.73
CA MET A 1 6.82 -16.94 -30.36
C MET A 1 5.90 -15.99 -29.63
N VAL A 2 4.77 -16.48 -29.11
CA VAL A 2 3.90 -15.67 -28.24
C VAL A 2 4.59 -15.61 -26.88
N SER A 3 4.91 -14.41 -26.40
CA SER A 3 5.46 -14.23 -25.05
C SER A 3 4.39 -14.55 -24.02
N ILE A 4 4.75 -15.31 -22.98
CA ILE A 4 3.86 -15.57 -21.84
C ILE A 4 3.55 -14.22 -21.18
N PRO A 5 2.26 -13.89 -20.95
CA PRO A 5 1.88 -12.65 -20.27
C PRO A 5 2.54 -12.54 -18.89
N LYS A 6 3.02 -11.34 -18.54
CA LYS A 6 3.55 -11.02 -17.22
C LYS A 6 3.07 -9.66 -16.77
N SER A 7 2.75 -9.51 -15.49
CA SER A 7 2.55 -8.21 -14.86
C SER A 7 3.88 -7.47 -14.84
N GLN A 8 3.88 -6.19 -15.18
CA GLN A 8 5.08 -5.36 -15.23
C GLN A 8 4.78 -3.94 -14.74
N PRO A 9 5.77 -3.27 -14.12
CA PRO A 9 5.65 -1.86 -13.79
C PRO A 9 5.80 -0.98 -15.04
N ILE A 10 5.37 0.27 -14.92
CA ILE A 10 5.70 1.35 -15.85
C ILE A 10 6.94 2.08 -15.32
N LYS A 11 8.00 2.13 -16.14
CA LYS A 11 9.34 2.55 -15.69
C LYS A 11 9.63 4.03 -15.95
N SER A 12 8.80 4.70 -16.75
CA SER A 12 8.97 6.13 -17.05
C SER A 12 7.63 6.83 -17.29
N LEU A 13 7.61 8.15 -17.09
CA LEU A 13 6.45 8.98 -17.42
C LEU A 13 6.12 8.97 -18.92
N LYS A 14 7.14 8.81 -19.78
CA LYS A 14 6.94 8.61 -21.22
C LYS A 14 6.16 7.33 -21.51
N GLU A 15 6.51 6.22 -20.85
CA GLU A 15 5.74 4.96 -20.95
C GLU A 15 4.31 5.14 -20.45
N LEU A 16 4.12 5.84 -19.32
CA LEU A 16 2.78 6.14 -18.78
C LEU A 16 1.91 6.92 -19.78
N LEU A 17 2.47 7.92 -20.47
CA LEU A 17 1.73 8.69 -21.47
C LEU A 17 1.39 7.87 -22.71
N ALA A 18 2.32 7.02 -23.14
CA ALA A 18 2.13 6.15 -24.30
C ALA A 18 1.13 5.01 -24.03
N TRP A 19 0.97 4.60 -22.76
CA TRP A 19 0.10 3.49 -22.39
C TRP A 19 -1.36 3.74 -22.80
N GLN A 20 -2.02 2.70 -23.33
CA GLN A 20 -3.43 2.71 -23.70
C GLN A 20 -4.12 1.42 -23.23
N PRO A 21 -5.43 1.49 -22.88
CA PRO A 21 -6.24 0.30 -22.59
C PRO A 21 -6.20 -0.75 -23.72
N GLY A 22 -6.36 -2.03 -23.37
CA GLY A 22 -6.48 -3.13 -24.32
C GLY A 22 -5.17 -3.80 -24.74
N GLN A 23 -4.02 -3.31 -24.25
CA GLN A 23 -2.71 -3.89 -24.57
C GLN A 23 -2.30 -5.04 -23.63
N ASP A 24 -3.07 -5.28 -22.55
CA ASP A 24 -2.68 -6.20 -21.47
C ASP A 24 -3.89 -6.81 -20.75
N GLU A 25 -4.72 -7.55 -21.48
CA GLU A 25 -5.98 -8.13 -20.97
C GLU A 25 -5.78 -9.19 -19.87
N TYR A 26 -4.66 -9.92 -19.90
CA TYR A 26 -4.37 -10.98 -18.93
C TYR A 26 -4.10 -10.44 -17.52
N ASN A 27 -3.69 -9.18 -17.40
CA ASN A 27 -3.44 -8.51 -16.13
C ASN A 27 -4.66 -7.75 -15.58
N VAL A 28 -5.83 -7.82 -16.23
CA VAL A 28 -7.05 -7.17 -15.76
C VAL A 28 -7.75 -8.02 -14.69
N ALA A 29 -7.99 -7.44 -13.51
CA ALA A 29 -8.70 -8.14 -12.46
C ALA A 29 -10.16 -8.48 -12.86
N ASN A 30 -10.62 -9.64 -12.40
CA ASN A 30 -11.96 -10.15 -12.71
C ASN A 30 -12.84 -10.31 -11.47
N THR A 31 -12.27 -10.11 -10.29
CA THR A 31 -12.99 -10.16 -9.01
C THR A 31 -13.31 -8.73 -8.58
N PRO A 32 -14.60 -8.34 -8.45
CA PRO A 32 -14.96 -7.03 -7.90
C PRO A 32 -14.66 -7.00 -6.40
N LEU A 33 -14.39 -5.80 -5.85
CA LEU A 33 -14.19 -5.62 -4.42
C LEU A 33 -15.44 -6.05 -3.64
N HIS A 34 -15.31 -7.10 -2.82
CA HIS A 34 -16.39 -7.54 -1.95
C HIS A 34 -16.56 -6.58 -0.78
N LEU A 35 -17.81 -6.23 -0.47
CA LEU A 35 -18.10 -5.45 0.72
C LEU A 35 -17.99 -6.35 1.96
N ARG A 36 -17.35 -5.82 3.00
CA ARG A 36 -17.35 -6.45 4.33
C ARG A 36 -18.54 -5.94 5.12
N PRO A 37 -19.17 -6.79 5.96
CA PRO A 37 -20.12 -6.32 6.95
C PRO A 37 -19.46 -5.26 7.84
N SER A 38 -20.18 -4.18 8.16
CA SER A 38 -19.70 -3.24 9.16
C SER A 38 -19.41 -3.98 10.45
N PRO A 39 -18.27 -3.73 11.12
CA PRO A 39 -17.99 -4.35 12.41
C PRO A 39 -19.17 -4.04 13.33
N THR A 40 -19.76 -5.05 13.96
CA THR A 40 -20.71 -4.82 15.05
C THR A 40 -19.95 -4.05 16.13
N LEU A 41 -20.33 -2.80 16.36
CA LEU A 41 -19.66 -1.81 17.23
C LEU A 41 -19.46 -2.26 18.70
N SER A 42 -19.90 -3.46 19.07
CA SER A 42 -19.88 -3.98 20.44
C SER A 42 -18.80 -5.03 20.75
N ALA A 43 -17.92 -5.42 19.81
CA ALA A 43 -17.07 -6.61 19.99
C ALA A 43 -15.62 -6.35 20.49
N SER A 44 -15.06 -5.15 20.34
CA SER A 44 -13.68 -4.83 20.78
C SER A 44 -13.43 -3.31 20.86
N PRO A 45 -12.64 -2.81 21.84
CA PRO A 45 -12.22 -1.41 21.93
C PRO A 45 -11.29 -0.96 20.79
N TYR A 46 -10.91 -1.89 19.90
CA TYR A 46 -10.01 -1.69 18.75
C TYR A 46 -10.74 -1.83 17.39
N SER A 47 -12.08 -1.91 17.39
CA SER A 47 -12.92 -2.15 16.20
C SER A 47 -12.73 -1.14 15.05
N ASP A 48 -12.30 0.07 15.36
CA ASP A 48 -12.14 1.20 14.45
C ASP A 48 -10.71 1.37 13.89
N CYS A 49 -9.71 0.63 14.37
CA CYS A 49 -8.34 0.72 13.85
C CYS A 49 -8.23 0.13 12.45
N ARG A 50 -7.75 0.90 11.46
CA ARG A 50 -7.51 0.39 10.11
C ARG A 50 -6.09 -0.15 9.95
N VAL A 51 -5.91 -1.08 9.03
CA VAL A 51 -4.63 -1.77 8.80
C VAL A 51 -4.26 -1.72 7.32
N ILE A 52 -3.12 -1.10 7.06
CA ILE A 52 -2.39 -1.25 5.80
C ILE A 52 -1.42 -2.43 5.93
N VAL A 53 -1.41 -3.31 4.93
CA VAL A 53 -0.26 -4.17 4.64
C VAL A 53 0.44 -3.61 3.41
N CYS A 54 1.68 -3.16 3.57
CA CYS A 54 2.53 -2.71 2.48
C CYS A 54 3.48 -3.84 2.10
N HIS A 55 3.18 -4.51 0.99
CA HIS A 55 3.86 -5.69 0.50
C HIS A 55 5.11 -5.31 -0.30
N ASP A 56 6.18 -5.01 0.43
CA ASP A 56 7.54 -4.94 -0.09
C ASP A 56 8.21 -6.31 0.12
N MET A 57 8.10 -7.18 -0.87
CA MET A 57 8.67 -8.53 -0.85
C MET A 57 9.61 -8.71 -2.04
N ALA A 58 10.88 -9.02 -1.78
CA ALA A 58 11.89 -9.33 -2.79
C ALA A 58 11.96 -8.36 -4.00
N GLY A 59 11.63 -7.07 -3.79
CA GLY A 59 11.60 -6.05 -4.86
C GLY A 59 10.40 -6.10 -5.80
N GLY A 60 9.41 -6.96 -5.54
CA GLY A 60 8.19 -7.11 -6.32
C GLY A 60 8.36 -7.84 -7.66
N TYR A 61 7.24 -8.15 -8.29
CA TYR A 61 7.09 -8.83 -9.58
C TYR A 61 7.93 -10.10 -9.73
N ALA A 62 7.93 -10.94 -8.70
CA ALA A 62 8.65 -12.21 -8.67
C ALA A 62 7.74 -13.35 -9.17
N GLU A 63 7.47 -14.35 -8.33
CA GLU A 63 6.51 -15.41 -8.62
C GLU A 63 5.10 -14.92 -9.01
N ASP A 64 4.68 -13.81 -8.42
CA ASP A 64 3.36 -13.20 -8.51
C ASP A 64 3.12 -12.40 -9.79
N ALA A 65 4.18 -12.12 -10.56
CA ALA A 65 4.07 -11.45 -11.86
C ALA A 65 3.45 -12.32 -12.96
N SER A 66 3.14 -13.58 -12.68
CA SER A 66 2.58 -14.51 -13.68
C SER A 66 1.05 -14.58 -13.55
N PRO A 67 0.28 -13.80 -14.34
CA PRO A 67 -1.18 -13.73 -14.22
C PRO A 67 -1.89 -15.08 -14.46
N GLN A 68 -1.21 -16.01 -15.15
CA GLN A 68 -1.72 -17.34 -15.48
C GLN A 68 -1.10 -18.46 -14.63
N GLY A 69 -0.47 -18.10 -13.51
CA GLY A 69 0.19 -19.05 -12.61
C GLY A 69 1.63 -19.36 -13.01
N ASN A 70 2.29 -20.15 -12.17
CA ASN A 70 3.71 -20.50 -12.27
C ASN A 70 3.93 -21.93 -11.70
N SER A 71 5.17 -22.43 -11.72
CA SER A 71 5.52 -23.77 -11.21
C SER A 71 6.40 -23.74 -9.95
N TYR A 72 6.34 -22.66 -9.16
CA TYR A 72 7.11 -22.58 -7.92
C TYR A 72 6.52 -23.54 -6.88
N SER A 73 7.39 -24.21 -6.13
CA SER A 73 7.00 -25.18 -5.10
C SER A 73 6.48 -24.54 -3.82
N THR A 74 6.86 -23.29 -3.55
CA THR A 74 6.40 -22.48 -2.42
C THR A 74 6.14 -21.05 -2.88
N LEU A 75 5.04 -20.47 -2.42
CA LEU A 75 4.63 -19.11 -2.73
C LEU A 75 4.28 -18.38 -1.44
N TYR A 76 4.70 -17.12 -1.33
CA TYR A 76 4.15 -16.25 -0.31
C TYR A 76 2.69 -15.93 -0.64
N SER A 77 1.85 -15.95 0.39
CA SER A 77 0.45 -15.54 0.27
C SER A 77 -0.03 -15.04 1.62
N ILE A 78 -0.76 -13.94 1.62
CA ILE A 78 -1.41 -13.43 2.84
C ILE A 78 -2.53 -14.40 3.21
N GLN A 79 -2.44 -15.00 4.40
CA GLN A 79 -3.47 -15.91 4.92
C GLN A 79 -4.57 -15.17 5.71
N TYR A 80 -4.22 -14.03 6.28
CA TYR A 80 -4.98 -13.34 7.32
C TYR A 80 -5.59 -12.04 6.81
N TRP A 81 -6.14 -12.06 5.59
CA TRP A 81 -6.78 -10.91 4.97
C TRP A 81 -7.87 -10.27 5.83
N ASN A 82 -8.52 -11.05 6.68
CA ASN A 82 -9.51 -10.58 7.64
C ASN A 82 -8.95 -9.55 8.66
N HIS A 83 -7.64 -9.39 8.80
CA HIS A 83 -7.03 -8.35 9.63
C HIS A 83 -6.50 -7.15 8.84
N VAL A 84 -6.67 -7.14 7.51
CA VAL A 84 -6.13 -6.13 6.59
C VAL A 84 -7.27 -5.35 5.98
N ASP A 85 -7.19 -4.02 5.91
CA ASP A 85 -8.20 -3.17 5.26
C ASP A 85 -7.73 -2.68 3.88
N VAL A 86 -6.43 -2.38 3.78
CA VAL A 86 -5.79 -1.90 2.55
C VAL A 86 -4.51 -2.70 2.33
N PHE A 87 -4.34 -3.19 1.11
CA PHE A 87 -3.12 -3.85 0.64
C PHE A 87 -2.44 -2.96 -0.38
N ILE A 88 -1.19 -2.60 -0.13
CA ILE A 88 -0.35 -1.85 -1.06
C ILE A 88 0.62 -2.84 -1.68
N TYR A 89 0.58 -2.97 -3.01
CA TYR A 89 1.62 -3.69 -3.73
C TYR A 89 2.80 -2.74 -3.95
N PHE A 90 3.93 -3.03 -3.30
CA PHE A 90 5.09 -2.15 -3.29
C PHE A 90 6.24 -2.73 -4.11
N SER A 91 6.90 -1.88 -4.88
CA SER A 91 8.19 -2.17 -5.49
C SER A 91 8.94 -0.87 -5.75
N HIS A 92 10.24 -0.97 -6.06
CA HIS A 92 11.10 0.18 -6.39
C HIS A 92 11.03 0.57 -7.87
N SER A 93 9.87 0.43 -8.50
CA SER A 93 9.62 0.90 -9.88
C SER A 93 8.73 2.13 -9.86
N LEU A 94 9.01 3.10 -10.74
CA LEU A 94 8.34 4.41 -10.76
C LEU A 94 6.82 4.32 -10.58
N ILE A 95 6.16 3.51 -11.41
CA ILE A 95 4.72 3.23 -11.30
C ILE A 95 4.51 1.72 -11.25
N THR A 96 3.97 1.28 -10.13
CA THR A 96 3.76 -0.12 -9.80
C THR A 96 2.28 -0.45 -9.86
N ILE A 97 1.92 -1.27 -10.83
CA ILE A 97 0.58 -1.82 -11.03
C ILE A 97 0.51 -3.15 -10.27
N PRO A 98 -0.41 -3.34 -9.32
CA PRO A 98 -0.53 -4.60 -8.61
C PRO A 98 -0.76 -5.76 -9.59
N PRO A 99 0.02 -6.86 -9.50
CA PRO A 99 -0.27 -8.05 -10.28
C PRO A 99 -1.70 -8.54 -10.03
N VAL A 100 -2.37 -9.00 -11.10
CA VAL A 100 -3.79 -9.35 -11.09
C VAL A 100 -4.17 -10.37 -10.01
N VAL A 101 -3.23 -11.24 -9.65
CA VAL A 101 -3.39 -12.26 -8.61
C VAL A 101 -3.64 -11.63 -7.23
N TRP A 102 -2.94 -10.53 -6.92
CA TRP A 102 -3.10 -9.80 -5.66
C TRP A 102 -4.38 -9.00 -5.63
N THR A 103 -4.72 -8.28 -6.70
CA THR A 103 -5.99 -7.54 -6.80
C THR A 103 -7.17 -8.48 -6.61
N ASN A 104 -7.18 -9.63 -7.28
CA ASN A 104 -8.25 -10.62 -7.14
C ASN A 104 -8.31 -11.22 -5.72
N ALA A 105 -7.17 -11.51 -5.10
CA ALA A 105 -7.12 -12.05 -3.74
C ALA A 105 -7.61 -11.03 -2.70
N ALA A 106 -7.15 -9.77 -2.79
CA ALA A 106 -7.57 -8.68 -1.93
C ALA A 106 -9.08 -8.43 -2.07
N HIS A 107 -9.58 -8.29 -3.30
CA HIS A 107 -11.00 -8.04 -3.58
C HIS A 107 -11.92 -9.16 -3.10
N ARG A 108 -11.54 -10.43 -3.27
CA ARG A 108 -12.30 -11.58 -2.74
C ARG A 108 -12.43 -11.52 -1.21
N ASN A 109 -11.42 -10.95 -0.55
CA ASN A 109 -11.41 -10.77 0.90
C ASN A 109 -11.93 -9.39 1.35
N GLY A 110 -12.46 -8.57 0.43
CA GLY A 110 -12.95 -7.23 0.73
C GLY A 110 -11.88 -6.25 1.21
N VAL A 111 -10.65 -6.42 0.72
CA VAL A 111 -9.50 -5.55 0.97
C VAL A 111 -9.27 -4.70 -0.27
N ARG A 112 -9.06 -3.41 -0.08
CA ARG A 112 -8.66 -2.51 -1.18
C ARG A 112 -7.23 -2.79 -1.60
N CYS A 113 -6.96 -2.84 -2.90
CA CYS A 113 -5.63 -3.07 -3.46
C CYS A 113 -5.11 -1.78 -4.11
N LEU A 114 -3.99 -1.25 -3.63
CA LEU A 114 -3.36 -0.05 -4.18
C LEU A 114 -2.07 -0.38 -4.93
N GLY A 115 -1.85 0.33 -6.03
CA GLY A 115 -0.53 0.41 -6.66
C GLY A 115 0.38 1.39 -5.92
N THR A 116 1.64 1.45 -6.33
CA THR A 116 2.63 2.38 -5.75
C THR A 116 3.16 3.32 -6.83
N ILE A 117 3.31 4.60 -6.49
CA ILE A 117 4.09 5.56 -7.25
C ILE A 117 5.27 5.97 -6.38
N ILE A 118 6.49 5.76 -6.87
CA ILE A 118 7.69 6.06 -6.12
C ILE A 118 8.72 6.81 -6.95
N THR A 119 9.33 7.83 -6.35
CA THR A 119 10.46 8.55 -6.94
C THR A 119 11.57 8.58 -5.92
N GLU A 120 12.76 8.10 -6.30
CA GLU A 120 13.86 7.92 -5.35
C GLU A 120 15.09 8.71 -5.77
N TRP A 121 15.73 9.35 -4.78
CA TRP A 121 17.05 9.97 -4.89
C TRP A 121 17.12 11.01 -6.02
N LEU A 122 18.33 11.20 -6.57
CA LEU A 122 18.58 12.17 -7.64
C LEU A 122 17.76 11.91 -8.93
N PRO A 123 17.60 10.66 -9.42
CA PRO A 123 16.77 10.41 -10.61
C PRO A 123 15.30 10.81 -10.42
N GLY A 124 14.78 10.70 -9.18
CA GLY A 124 13.40 11.06 -8.85
C GLY A 124 13.10 12.56 -8.95
N VAL A 125 14.09 13.44 -8.84
CA VAL A 125 13.88 14.90 -8.75
C VAL A 125 13.18 15.45 -10.00
N LEU A 126 13.70 15.14 -11.19
CA LEU A 126 13.12 15.62 -12.45
C LEU A 126 11.81 14.89 -12.78
N VAL A 127 11.71 13.62 -12.42
CA VAL A 127 10.49 12.83 -12.62
C VAL A 127 9.34 13.41 -11.79
N THR A 128 9.58 13.74 -10.52
CA THR A 128 8.57 14.36 -9.65
C THR A 128 8.14 15.72 -10.17
N ASP A 129 9.09 16.51 -10.68
CA ASP A 129 8.75 17.81 -11.27
C ASP A 129 7.92 17.66 -12.54
N GLU A 130 8.32 16.78 -13.46
CA GLU A 130 7.53 16.49 -14.66
C GLU A 130 6.14 15.96 -14.33
N MET A 131 6.02 15.09 -13.33
CA MET A 131 4.75 14.48 -12.92
C MET A 131 3.70 15.54 -12.57
N VAL A 132 4.10 16.62 -11.88
CA VAL A 132 3.17 17.70 -11.47
C VAL A 132 3.11 18.85 -12.47
N SER A 133 4.19 19.15 -13.18
CA SER A 133 4.25 20.27 -14.13
C SER A 133 3.74 19.90 -15.52
N GLY A 134 3.84 18.63 -15.94
CA GLY A 134 3.35 18.12 -17.22
C GLY A 134 4.44 17.78 -18.25
N PRO A 135 4.08 17.07 -19.33
CA PRO A 135 5.02 16.60 -20.33
C PRO A 135 5.57 17.71 -21.23
N GLY A 136 6.76 17.48 -21.76
CA GLY A 136 7.30 18.21 -22.91
C GLY A 136 7.77 19.64 -22.61
N GLN A 137 7.89 20.02 -21.34
CA GLN A 137 8.45 21.30 -20.94
C GLN A 137 9.94 21.18 -20.61
N ALA A 138 10.70 22.22 -20.95
CA ALA A 138 12.05 22.39 -20.44
C ALA A 138 11.98 22.85 -18.98
N PHE A 139 12.82 22.28 -18.13
CA PHE A 139 12.90 22.62 -16.70
C PHE A 139 13.79 23.82 -16.43
N VAL A 140 14.80 24.01 -17.28
CA VAL A 140 15.77 25.11 -17.18
C VAL A 140 16.02 25.76 -18.53
N ASP A 141 16.43 27.03 -18.53
CA ASP A 141 16.94 27.73 -19.70
C ASP A 141 18.40 27.37 -20.02
N GLN A 142 19.01 28.05 -21.00
CA GLN A 142 20.40 27.79 -21.43
C GLN A 142 21.42 28.17 -20.34
N GLU A 143 21.02 29.06 -19.44
CA GLU A 143 21.81 29.55 -18.32
C GLU A 143 21.59 28.72 -17.04
N GLY A 144 20.67 27.74 -17.06
CA GLY A 144 20.38 26.84 -15.95
C GLY A 144 19.35 27.37 -14.94
N ASN A 145 18.65 28.46 -15.24
CA ASN A 145 17.60 29.00 -14.36
C ASN A 145 16.33 28.16 -14.45
N ASP A 146 15.63 27.95 -13.33
CA ASP A 146 14.33 27.27 -13.33
C ASP A 146 13.27 28.09 -14.07
N ILE A 147 12.67 27.51 -15.13
CA ILE A 147 11.68 28.18 -15.98
C ILE A 147 10.28 27.57 -15.87
N VAL A 148 10.06 26.60 -14.96
CA VAL A 148 8.74 25.99 -14.77
C VAL A 148 7.76 27.01 -14.21
N ASP A 149 6.59 27.15 -14.85
CA ASP A 149 5.50 27.95 -14.28
C ASP A 149 4.78 27.18 -13.16
N ARG A 150 5.29 27.38 -11.94
CA ARG A 150 4.79 26.66 -10.75
C ARG A 150 3.44 27.13 -10.22
N ARG A 151 2.77 28.07 -10.90
CA ARG A 151 1.41 28.52 -10.53
C ARG A 151 0.33 27.54 -10.96
N PHE A 152 0.65 26.64 -11.90
CA PHE A 152 -0.28 25.67 -12.46
C PHE A 152 0.29 24.26 -12.31
N PHE A 153 -0.58 23.27 -12.18
CA PHE A 153 -0.21 21.86 -12.29
C PHE A 153 -0.84 21.25 -13.55
N SER A 154 -0.23 20.21 -14.07
CA SER A 154 -0.75 19.43 -15.19
C SER A 154 -1.57 18.24 -14.71
N ARG A 155 -2.68 17.98 -15.41
CA ARG A 155 -3.56 16.83 -15.15
C ARG A 155 -3.14 15.58 -15.91
N ALA A 156 -2.23 15.69 -16.89
CA ALA A 156 -1.95 14.65 -17.87
C ALA A 156 -1.57 13.31 -17.22
N TYR A 157 -0.67 13.34 -16.24
CA TYR A 157 -0.22 12.15 -15.54
C TYR A 157 -1.27 11.62 -14.55
N ALA A 158 -1.93 12.51 -13.80
CA ALA A 158 -3.04 12.11 -12.92
C ALA A 158 -4.17 11.40 -13.69
N ASP A 159 -4.52 11.90 -14.87
CA ASP A 159 -5.54 11.27 -15.73
C ASP A 159 -5.12 9.88 -16.20
N LYS A 160 -3.83 9.66 -16.50
CA LYS A 160 -3.30 8.34 -16.86
C LYS A 160 -3.30 7.37 -15.67
N LEU A 161 -2.94 7.84 -14.48
CA LEU A 161 -2.98 7.03 -13.25
C LEU A 161 -4.40 6.58 -12.90
N VAL A 162 -5.41 7.43 -13.13
CA VAL A 162 -6.82 7.05 -12.99
C VAL A 162 -7.21 6.02 -14.04
N GLN A 163 -6.79 6.19 -15.30
CA GLN A 163 -7.08 5.22 -16.36
C GLN A 163 -6.50 3.84 -16.06
N LEU A 164 -5.28 3.76 -15.52
CA LEU A 164 -4.65 2.50 -15.10
C LEU A 164 -5.45 1.81 -14.00
N ALA A 165 -5.79 2.54 -12.93
CA ALA A 165 -6.58 2.00 -11.82
C ALA A 165 -7.93 1.46 -12.27
N VAL A 166 -8.63 2.21 -13.14
CA VAL A 166 -9.92 1.80 -13.70
C VAL A 166 -9.78 0.57 -14.62
N TYR A 167 -8.77 0.56 -15.50
CA TYR A 167 -8.59 -0.51 -16.48
C TYR A 167 -8.18 -1.84 -15.81
N PHE A 168 -7.17 -1.81 -14.95
CA PHE A 168 -6.70 -3.00 -14.22
C PHE A 168 -7.57 -3.34 -13.01
N LYS A 169 -8.48 -2.44 -12.63
CA LYS A 169 -9.48 -2.56 -11.57
C LYS A 169 -8.86 -2.76 -10.18
N PHE A 170 -7.88 -1.93 -9.83
CA PHE A 170 -7.39 -1.77 -8.46
C PHE A 170 -7.84 -0.40 -7.92
N ASP A 171 -7.72 -0.19 -6.61
CA ASP A 171 -8.52 0.81 -5.89
C ASP A 171 -7.83 2.17 -5.70
N GLY A 172 -6.63 2.37 -6.26
CA GLY A 172 -5.94 3.65 -6.20
C GLY A 172 -4.44 3.50 -5.92
N TRP A 173 -3.86 4.49 -5.23
CA TRP A 173 -2.41 4.70 -5.23
C TRP A 173 -1.84 5.04 -3.85
N PHE A 174 -0.70 4.44 -3.55
CA PHE A 174 0.23 4.88 -2.53
C PHE A 174 1.32 5.73 -3.18
N ILE A 175 1.55 6.94 -2.67
CA ILE A 175 2.51 7.91 -3.20
C ILE A 175 3.68 8.03 -2.25
N ASN A 176 4.87 7.61 -2.69
CA ASN A 176 6.11 7.70 -1.94
C ASN A 176 7.16 8.55 -2.68
N ILE A 177 7.30 9.82 -2.29
CA ILE A 177 8.27 10.74 -2.90
C ILE A 177 9.52 10.81 -2.03
N GLU A 178 10.52 9.99 -2.37
CA GLU A 178 11.84 9.91 -1.71
C GLU A 178 12.90 10.73 -2.48
N SER A 179 12.48 11.84 -3.08
CA SER A 179 13.34 12.78 -3.79
C SER A 179 12.96 14.21 -3.48
N ILE A 180 13.94 15.12 -3.41
CA ILE A 180 13.68 16.54 -3.16
C ILE A 180 12.80 17.14 -4.26
N LEU A 181 11.95 18.09 -3.88
CA LEU A 181 11.25 18.97 -4.80
C LEU A 181 12.16 20.16 -5.11
N ARG A 182 12.83 20.14 -6.26
CA ARG A 182 13.79 21.20 -6.65
C ARG A 182 13.17 22.60 -6.71
N GLY A 183 11.85 22.70 -6.95
CA GLY A 183 11.10 23.94 -6.93
C GLY A 183 10.67 24.39 -5.52
N GLY A 184 11.14 23.69 -4.49
CA GLY A 184 10.85 23.93 -3.09
C GLY A 184 9.36 23.97 -2.78
N ASN A 185 8.96 24.92 -1.93
CA ASN A 185 7.57 25.12 -1.53
C ASN A 185 6.61 25.33 -2.72
N LYS A 186 7.05 25.98 -3.81
CA LYS A 186 6.19 26.20 -4.98
C LYS A 186 5.86 24.88 -5.69
N GLN A 187 6.81 23.95 -5.76
CA GLN A 187 6.54 22.62 -6.30
C GLN A 187 5.72 21.79 -5.32
N ALA A 188 5.88 21.98 -4.00
CA ALA A 188 5.00 21.35 -3.00
C ALA A 188 3.54 21.79 -3.20
N GLU A 189 3.28 23.07 -3.48
CA GLU A 189 1.94 23.58 -3.82
C GLU A 189 1.37 22.93 -5.09
N GLN A 190 2.19 22.73 -6.13
CA GLN A 190 1.79 21.98 -7.32
C GLN A 190 1.44 20.52 -6.97
N MET A 191 2.24 19.88 -6.09
CA MET A 191 1.98 18.53 -5.62
C MET A 191 0.66 18.44 -4.84
N TYR A 192 0.32 19.42 -3.98
CA TYR A 192 -0.98 19.45 -3.31
C TYR A 192 -2.12 19.49 -4.33
N ALA A 193 -2.02 20.33 -5.35
CA ALA A 193 -3.03 20.42 -6.40
C ALA A 193 -3.15 19.12 -7.21
N PHE A 194 -2.02 18.48 -7.50
CA PHE A 194 -1.96 17.17 -8.14
C PHE A 194 -2.65 16.09 -7.30
N LEU A 195 -2.32 15.98 -6.00
CA LEU A 195 -2.92 15.01 -5.07
C LEU A 195 -4.42 15.24 -4.91
N ALA A 196 -4.84 16.50 -4.72
CA ALA A 196 -6.25 16.86 -4.60
C ALA A 196 -7.05 16.46 -5.84
N TYR A 197 -6.50 16.72 -7.03
CA TYR A 197 -7.10 16.34 -8.30
C TYR A 197 -7.15 14.82 -8.48
N LEU A 198 -6.03 14.13 -8.23
CA LEU A 198 -5.94 12.68 -8.35
C LEU A 198 -6.92 11.99 -7.40
N ARG A 199 -6.95 12.36 -6.11
CA ARG A 199 -7.89 11.83 -5.11
C ARG A 199 -9.33 11.97 -5.57
N LYS A 200 -9.71 13.18 -5.99
CA LYS A 200 -11.06 13.45 -6.51
C LYS A 200 -11.41 12.54 -7.68
N ARG A 201 -10.51 12.42 -8.66
CA ARG A 201 -10.77 11.62 -9.87
C ARG A 201 -10.82 10.12 -9.58
N LEU A 202 -10.02 9.62 -8.64
CA LEU A 202 -10.10 8.23 -8.16
C LEU A 202 -11.44 7.96 -7.48
N HIS A 203 -11.90 8.86 -6.60
CA HIS A 203 -13.21 8.76 -5.95
C HIS A 203 -14.37 8.74 -6.94
N GLU A 204 -14.29 9.55 -8.00
CA GLU A 204 -15.31 9.62 -9.05
C GLU A 204 -15.30 8.39 -9.98
N ALA A 205 -14.13 7.86 -10.31
CA ALA A 205 -13.98 6.85 -11.36
C ALA A 205 -14.03 5.40 -10.87
N ILE A 206 -13.66 5.14 -9.61
CA ILE A 206 -13.59 3.78 -9.05
C ILE A 206 -14.90 3.46 -8.29
N PRO A 207 -15.54 2.30 -8.55
CA PRO A 207 -16.74 1.90 -7.82
C PRO A 207 -16.51 1.87 -6.30
N ASN A 208 -17.44 2.48 -5.54
CA ASN A 208 -17.33 2.67 -4.08
C ASN A 208 -16.19 3.60 -3.62
N GLY A 209 -15.63 4.39 -4.55
CA GLY A 209 -14.59 5.38 -4.31
C GLY A 209 -13.19 4.78 -4.19
N GLY A 210 -12.20 5.38 -4.86
CA GLY A 210 -10.80 5.00 -4.73
C GLY A 210 -10.14 5.44 -3.42
N GLU A 211 -8.84 5.20 -3.31
CA GLU A 211 -8.02 5.61 -2.16
C GLU A 211 -6.65 6.14 -2.60
N LEU A 212 -6.24 7.26 -2.01
CA LEU A 212 -4.93 7.87 -2.18
C LEU A 212 -4.22 8.00 -0.84
N ILE A 213 -3.11 7.29 -0.66
CA ILE A 213 -2.31 7.35 0.57
C ILE A 213 -0.97 8.02 0.28
N TRP A 214 -0.59 8.99 1.12
CA TRP A 214 0.69 9.67 1.06
C TRP A 214 1.70 9.07 2.05
N TYR A 215 2.97 8.93 1.67
CA TYR A 215 4.04 8.58 2.60
C TYR A 215 4.66 9.82 3.23
N ASP A 216 4.92 9.79 4.54
CA ASP A 216 5.62 10.84 5.28
C ASP A 216 7.07 10.99 4.84
N SER A 217 7.33 11.73 3.76
CA SER A 217 8.69 11.96 3.24
C SER A 217 9.02 13.45 3.07
N VAL A 218 8.28 14.17 2.23
CA VAL A 218 8.58 15.56 1.85
C VAL A 218 8.03 16.56 2.87
N ILE A 219 8.84 17.56 3.20
CA ILE A 219 8.46 18.72 3.99
C ILE A 219 7.79 19.78 3.10
N SER A 220 6.61 20.22 3.50
CA SER A 220 5.74 21.17 2.82
C SER A 220 6.39 22.54 2.58
N SER A 221 7.17 23.02 3.56
CA SER A 221 7.73 24.37 3.60
C SER A 221 9.01 24.53 2.79
N THR A 222 9.78 23.45 2.59
CA THR A 222 11.08 23.47 1.91
C THR A 222 11.12 22.64 0.64
N GLY A 223 10.26 21.62 0.52
CA GLY A 223 10.36 20.60 -0.53
C GLY A 223 11.47 19.57 -0.28
N GLU A 224 12.13 19.59 0.86
CA GLU A 224 13.16 18.62 1.22
C GLU A 224 12.55 17.30 1.66
N VAL A 225 13.29 16.19 1.50
CA VAL A 225 12.92 14.90 2.09
C VAL A 225 13.45 14.85 3.51
N ALA A 226 12.54 14.82 4.47
CA ALA A 226 12.84 14.68 5.89
C ALA A 226 11.61 14.10 6.61
N TRP A 227 11.62 12.78 6.75
CA TRP A 227 10.57 12.02 7.44
C TRP A 227 10.34 12.56 8.85
N GLN A 228 9.09 12.86 9.17
CA GLN A 228 8.73 13.42 10.47
C GLN A 228 8.47 12.34 11.52
N ASP A 229 8.29 11.10 11.05
CA ASP A 229 7.88 9.92 11.81
C ASP A 229 6.49 10.09 12.46
N LYS A 230 5.72 11.09 12.03
CA LYS A 230 4.45 11.48 12.63
C LYS A 230 3.70 12.42 11.70
N LEU A 231 2.41 12.61 11.92
CA LEU A 231 1.70 13.75 11.34
C LEU A 231 2.16 15.02 12.07
N SER A 232 2.65 16.01 11.33
CA SER A 232 3.13 17.29 11.85
C SER A 232 2.71 18.45 10.93
N SER A 233 2.98 19.69 11.33
CA SER A 233 2.77 20.85 10.46
C SER A 233 3.52 20.75 9.13
N GLU A 234 4.65 20.05 9.11
CA GLU A 234 5.50 19.93 7.92
C GLU A 234 4.95 18.98 6.86
N ASN A 235 4.06 18.05 7.21
CA ASN A 235 3.45 17.11 6.24
C ASN A 235 1.91 17.16 6.22
N TYR A 236 1.29 17.98 7.07
CA TYR A 236 -0.17 18.07 7.20
C TYR A 236 -0.88 18.39 5.88
N ARG A 237 -0.31 19.26 5.04
CA ARG A 237 -0.92 19.64 3.76
C ARG A 237 -1.03 18.43 2.82
N PHE A 238 -0.05 17.55 2.79
CA PHE A 238 -0.14 16.30 2.00
C PHE A 238 -1.22 15.35 2.54
N PHE A 239 -1.32 15.22 3.87
CA PHE A 239 -2.38 14.44 4.53
C PHE A 239 -3.78 15.00 4.24
N GLU A 240 -3.94 16.32 4.24
CA GLU A 240 -5.20 16.99 3.94
C GLU A 240 -5.67 16.70 2.49
N GLN A 241 -4.74 16.62 1.54
CA GLN A 241 -5.03 16.34 0.13
C GLN A 241 -5.06 14.85 -0.23
N SER A 242 -4.91 13.96 0.76
CA SER A 242 -4.93 12.50 0.60
C SER A 242 -6.02 11.86 1.48
N ASP A 243 -6.35 10.59 1.24
CA ASP A 243 -7.30 9.83 2.08
C ASP A 243 -6.67 9.35 3.39
N GLY A 244 -5.34 9.27 3.42
CA GLY A 244 -4.58 9.01 4.62
C GLY A 244 -3.09 9.27 4.44
N ILE A 245 -2.35 9.18 5.55
CA ILE A 245 -0.90 9.28 5.57
C ILE A 245 -0.31 8.02 6.20
N PHE A 246 0.72 7.46 5.57
CA PHE A 246 1.56 6.42 6.13
C PHE A 246 2.81 7.10 6.71
N THR A 247 2.93 7.13 8.03
CA THR A 247 4.10 7.74 8.69
C THR A 247 5.34 6.84 8.57
N ASN A 248 6.52 7.44 8.49
CA ASN A 248 7.76 6.67 8.56
C ASN A 248 7.85 5.90 9.90
N TYR A 249 8.62 4.80 9.88
CA TYR A 249 8.56 3.78 10.93
C TYR A 249 9.55 4.01 12.11
N THR A 250 10.32 5.10 12.14
CA THR A 250 11.31 5.41 13.20
C THR A 250 10.77 6.30 14.33
N TRP A 251 9.46 6.29 14.54
CA TRP A 251 8.76 7.12 15.51
C TRP A 251 9.07 6.78 16.97
N LYS A 252 8.81 7.75 17.84
CA LYS A 252 8.90 7.62 19.30
C LYS A 252 7.52 7.53 19.92
N GLU A 253 7.40 6.91 21.09
CA GLU A 253 6.10 6.61 21.71
C GLU A 253 5.11 7.79 21.72
N GLY A 254 5.54 9.00 22.10
CA GLY A 254 4.67 10.18 22.16
C GLY A 254 4.17 10.69 20.79
N TYR A 255 4.84 10.34 19.68
CA TYR A 255 4.50 10.83 18.35
C TYR A 255 3.15 10.32 17.84
N VAL A 256 2.72 9.15 18.35
CA VAL A 256 1.43 8.56 17.98
C VAL A 256 0.28 9.41 18.53
N ALA A 257 0.34 9.76 19.82
CA ALA A 257 -0.63 10.66 20.46
C ALA A 257 -0.63 12.06 19.83
N GLU A 258 0.55 12.61 19.53
CA GLU A 258 0.68 13.90 18.84
C GLU A 258 0.02 13.87 17.45
N SER A 259 0.23 12.79 16.68
CA SER A 259 -0.38 12.62 15.36
C SER A 259 -1.90 12.52 15.46
N ALA A 260 -2.42 11.73 16.40
CA ALA A 260 -3.86 11.58 16.60
C ALA A 260 -4.51 12.91 16.99
N ALA A 261 -3.87 13.67 17.89
CA ALA A 261 -4.35 14.99 18.31
C ALA A 261 -4.39 15.98 17.14
N LEU A 262 -3.36 16.02 16.30
CA LEU A 262 -3.31 16.91 15.12
C LEU A 262 -4.30 16.50 14.03
N ALA A 263 -4.51 15.19 13.82
CA ALA A 263 -5.46 14.67 12.84
C ALA A 263 -6.93 14.87 13.24
N GLY A 264 -7.21 15.04 14.54
CA GLY A 264 -8.56 15.22 15.05
C GLY A 264 -9.48 14.05 14.70
N SER A 265 -10.59 14.32 14.01
CA SER A 265 -11.55 13.29 13.58
C SER A 265 -11.00 12.34 12.50
N ARG A 266 -9.88 12.68 11.87
CA ARG A 266 -9.17 11.83 10.90
C ARG A 266 -8.01 11.04 11.52
N ASN A 267 -7.97 10.87 12.83
CA ASN A 267 -6.93 10.10 13.53
C ASN A 267 -6.75 8.67 12.97
N ARG A 268 -7.83 8.00 12.54
CA ARG A 268 -7.77 6.67 11.90
C ARG A 268 -7.34 6.69 10.43
N ASP A 269 -7.05 7.87 9.88
CA ASP A 269 -6.46 8.07 8.55
C ASP A 269 -4.95 8.29 8.63
N VAL A 270 -4.40 8.37 9.85
CA VAL A 270 -2.96 8.28 10.12
C VAL A 270 -2.61 6.82 10.33
N TYR A 271 -1.84 6.24 9.41
CA TYR A 271 -1.33 4.88 9.50
C TYR A 271 0.11 4.93 10.01
N THR A 272 0.27 4.70 11.30
CA THR A 272 1.57 4.67 11.96
C THR A 272 2.38 3.47 11.46
N GLY A 273 3.54 3.74 10.86
CA GLY A 273 4.37 2.72 10.21
C GLY A 273 5.04 1.76 11.19
N ILE A 274 5.01 0.47 10.89
CA ILE A 274 5.76 -0.57 11.60
C ILE A 274 6.58 -1.32 10.56
N ASP A 275 7.90 -1.19 10.61
CA ASP A 275 8.77 -2.03 9.78
C ASP A 275 8.88 -3.42 10.40
N ILE A 276 8.28 -4.42 9.75
CA ILE A 276 8.25 -5.78 10.29
C ILE A 276 9.64 -6.42 10.26
N TRP A 277 10.60 -5.86 9.50
CA TRP A 277 12.00 -6.28 9.57
C TRP A 277 12.76 -5.72 10.78
N GLY A 278 12.17 -4.79 11.54
CA GLY A 278 12.77 -4.28 12.76
C GLY A 278 13.83 -3.19 12.56
N ARG A 279 13.94 -2.58 11.37
CA ARG A 279 14.97 -1.56 11.10
C ARG A 279 14.58 -0.24 11.77
N ASN A 280 15.11 -0.03 12.98
CA ASN A 280 14.89 1.17 13.81
C ASN A 280 13.41 1.45 14.16
N THR A 281 12.52 0.48 14.00
CA THR A 281 11.12 0.66 14.33
C THR A 281 10.85 0.48 15.82
N PHE A 282 9.88 1.23 16.35
CA PHE A 282 9.46 1.09 17.73
C PHE A 282 9.02 -0.36 18.02
N GLY A 283 9.51 -0.94 19.11
CA GLY A 283 9.18 -2.31 19.50
C GLY A 283 9.92 -3.41 18.74
N GLY A 284 10.71 -3.10 17.69
CA GLY A 284 11.66 -4.03 17.06
C GLY A 284 11.13 -4.91 15.92
N GLY A 285 9.89 -4.73 15.45
CA GLY A 285 9.33 -5.47 14.31
C GLY A 285 9.11 -6.97 14.58
N GLY A 286 8.96 -7.76 13.53
CA GLY A 286 8.79 -9.21 13.55
C GLY A 286 7.79 -9.67 14.61
N TYR A 287 8.18 -10.64 15.42
CA TYR A 287 7.36 -11.13 16.51
C TYR A 287 7.12 -10.08 17.62
N THR A 288 7.94 -9.04 17.77
CA THR A 288 7.73 -7.99 18.77
C THR A 288 6.93 -6.78 18.26
N ALA A 289 6.40 -6.84 17.03
CA ALA A 289 5.58 -5.79 16.41
C ALA A 289 4.34 -5.42 17.25
N TYR A 290 3.85 -6.33 18.10
CA TYR A 290 2.75 -6.07 19.02
C TYR A 290 3.00 -4.89 19.98
N LYS A 291 4.26 -4.61 20.33
CA LYS A 291 4.62 -3.48 21.19
C LYS A 291 4.30 -2.14 20.53
N ALA A 292 4.50 -2.05 19.21
CA ALA A 292 4.09 -0.89 18.43
C ALA A 292 2.56 -0.81 18.33
N LEU A 293 1.89 -1.94 18.07
CA LEU A 293 0.43 -2.00 18.01
C LEU A 293 -0.25 -1.59 19.33
N GLU A 294 0.35 -1.92 20.48
CA GLU A 294 -0.15 -1.50 21.78
C GLU A 294 -0.23 0.02 21.91
N VAL A 295 0.84 0.72 21.51
CA VAL A 295 0.88 2.19 21.50
C VAL A 295 -0.12 2.76 20.49
N ILE A 296 -0.14 2.22 19.27
CA ILE A 296 -1.06 2.66 18.20
C ILE A 296 -2.53 2.51 18.62
N GLN A 297 -2.90 1.40 19.25
CA GLN A 297 -4.25 1.17 19.73
C GLN A 297 -4.62 2.06 20.92
N ARG A 298 -3.67 2.30 21.83
CA ARG A 298 -3.83 3.20 22.97
C ARG A 298 -4.11 4.63 22.51
N ASP A 299 -3.30 5.12 21.56
CA ASP A 299 -3.30 6.52 21.13
C ASP A 299 -4.18 6.77 19.90
N LYS A 300 -4.87 5.74 19.41
CA LYS A 300 -5.96 5.81 18.43
C LYS A 300 -5.56 6.28 17.04
N THR A 301 -4.36 5.95 16.55
CA THR A 301 -4.06 5.98 15.10
C THR A 301 -4.34 4.61 14.46
N SER A 302 -4.27 4.51 13.14
CA SER A 302 -4.25 3.24 12.41
C SER A 302 -2.81 2.74 12.26
N CYS A 303 -2.61 1.51 11.76
CA CYS A 303 -1.25 0.97 11.55
C CYS A 303 -0.97 0.62 10.09
N ALA A 304 0.29 0.76 9.68
CA ALA A 304 0.79 0.23 8.42
C ALA A 304 1.91 -0.78 8.69
N LEU A 305 1.69 -2.04 8.37
CA LEU A 305 2.69 -3.11 8.47
C LEU A 305 3.52 -3.12 7.18
N PHE A 306 4.77 -2.67 7.25
CA PHE A 306 5.70 -2.64 6.14
C PHE A 306 6.47 -3.95 6.03
N ALA A 307 6.49 -4.53 4.83
CA ALA A 307 7.21 -5.76 4.50
C ALA A 307 6.91 -6.97 5.43
N PRO A 308 5.62 -7.33 5.66
CA PRO A 308 5.28 -8.47 6.52
C PRO A 308 5.63 -9.84 5.92
N ALA A 309 6.10 -9.88 4.67
CA ALA A 309 6.71 -11.08 4.08
C ALA A 309 7.99 -11.51 4.82
N TRP A 310 8.45 -10.76 5.82
CA TRP A 310 9.42 -11.19 6.84
C TRP A 310 9.18 -12.62 7.35
N THR A 311 7.93 -13.04 7.61
CA THR A 311 7.62 -14.42 8.07
C THR A 311 8.00 -15.51 7.06
N TYR A 312 8.19 -15.13 5.80
CA TYR A 312 8.59 -15.98 4.69
C TYR A 312 10.05 -15.76 4.29
N GLU A 313 10.48 -14.51 4.10
CA GLU A 313 11.83 -14.18 3.62
C GLU A 313 12.89 -14.35 4.71
N PHE A 314 12.66 -13.79 5.90
CA PHE A 314 13.64 -13.79 6.98
C PHE A 314 13.77 -15.15 7.66
N LEU A 315 12.68 -15.92 7.69
CA LEU A 315 12.62 -17.26 8.31
C LEU A 315 12.87 -18.39 7.29
N ASP A 316 13.53 -18.09 6.18
CA ASP A 316 14.00 -19.03 5.16
C ASP A 316 12.90 -19.88 4.51
N LYS A 317 11.68 -19.33 4.42
CA LYS A 317 10.47 -19.94 3.80
C LYS A 317 9.99 -21.24 4.47
N LYS A 318 10.81 -21.83 5.32
CA LYS A 318 10.54 -23.05 6.08
C LYS A 318 9.44 -22.78 7.09
N ASP A 319 8.51 -23.73 7.19
CA ASP A 319 7.40 -23.66 8.14
C ASP A 319 6.61 -22.32 8.04
N PHE A 320 6.58 -21.70 6.86
CA PHE A 320 5.95 -20.39 6.61
C PHE A 320 4.56 -20.30 7.24
N LEU A 321 3.72 -21.32 7.05
CA LEU A 321 2.39 -21.37 7.64
C LEU A 321 2.39 -21.27 9.17
N THR A 322 3.32 -21.95 9.82
CA THR A 322 3.46 -21.94 11.28
C THR A 322 3.94 -20.58 11.76
N ASN A 323 4.93 -20.00 11.06
CA ASN A 323 5.50 -18.69 11.39
C ASN A 323 4.50 -17.56 11.18
N ASP A 324 3.80 -17.57 10.04
CA ASP A 324 2.77 -16.59 9.70
C ASP A 324 1.58 -16.71 10.66
N ARG A 325 1.17 -17.94 11.01
CA ARG A 325 0.15 -18.17 12.03
C ARG A 325 0.54 -17.62 13.38
N LEU A 326 1.78 -17.88 13.81
CA LEU A 326 2.30 -17.36 15.06
C LEU A 326 2.21 -15.84 15.05
N PHE A 327 2.76 -15.18 14.02
CA PHE A 327 2.74 -13.72 13.85
C PHE A 327 1.31 -13.15 13.92
N TRP A 328 0.37 -13.65 13.11
CA TRP A 328 -0.96 -13.06 12.99
C TRP A 328 -1.94 -13.45 14.11
N THR A 329 -1.95 -14.73 14.51
CA THR A 329 -3.01 -15.30 15.36
C THR A 329 -2.53 -16.03 16.61
N GLY A 330 -1.22 -16.27 16.73
CA GLY A 330 -0.67 -17.01 17.85
C GLY A 330 -1.06 -18.50 17.84
N PHE A 331 -0.86 -19.17 18.97
CA PHE A 331 -1.29 -20.55 19.19
C PHE A 331 -2.36 -20.59 20.29
N HIS A 332 -3.45 -21.32 20.09
CA HIS A 332 -4.41 -21.56 21.17
C HIS A 332 -3.80 -22.51 22.23
N GLY A 333 -3.61 -22.06 23.48
CA GLY A 333 -3.16 -22.86 24.64
C GLY A 333 -2.16 -22.14 25.56
N ASP A 334 -1.63 -22.84 26.59
CA ASP A 334 -0.71 -22.36 27.66
C ASP A 334 0.67 -21.80 27.18
N LYS A 335 0.82 -21.47 25.89
CA LYS A 335 2.06 -20.98 25.27
C LYS A 335 2.03 -19.51 24.87
N ASP A 336 1.00 -18.75 25.24
CA ASP A 336 1.00 -17.29 25.12
C ASP A 336 1.99 -16.69 26.13
N ASN A 337 3.27 -16.75 25.76
CA ASN A 337 4.35 -16.12 26.50
C ASN A 337 4.22 -14.61 26.32
N LYS A 338 4.24 -13.83 27.40
CA LYS A 338 4.27 -12.35 27.36
C LYS A 338 5.40 -11.76 26.50
N ALA A 339 6.40 -12.57 26.12
CA ALA A 339 7.44 -12.20 25.17
C ALA A 339 6.95 -12.04 23.70
N PHE A 340 5.78 -12.59 23.36
CA PHE A 340 5.20 -12.54 22.02
C PHE A 340 3.67 -12.47 22.09
N LEU A 341 3.06 -11.44 21.49
CA LEU A 341 1.62 -11.38 21.27
C LEU A 341 1.32 -11.29 19.77
N PRO A 342 0.25 -11.95 19.29
CA PRO A 342 -0.09 -11.92 17.88
C PRO A 342 -0.75 -10.60 17.46
N ILE A 343 -0.69 -10.30 16.16
CA ILE A 343 -1.35 -9.11 15.58
C ILE A 343 -2.85 -9.05 15.95
N SER A 344 -3.53 -10.18 15.92
CA SER A 344 -4.96 -10.30 16.26
C SER A 344 -5.32 -9.94 17.72
N ALA A 345 -4.35 -9.87 18.63
CA ALA A 345 -4.58 -9.37 20.00
C ALA A 345 -4.89 -7.86 20.02
N TYR A 346 -4.44 -7.14 19.00
CA TYR A 346 -4.61 -5.68 18.87
C TYR A 346 -5.48 -5.29 17.67
N ILE A 347 -5.69 -6.19 16.71
CA ILE A 347 -6.42 -5.92 15.47
C ILE A 347 -7.56 -6.92 15.32
N PRO A 348 -8.83 -6.46 15.33
CA PRO A 348 -9.97 -7.35 15.20
C PRO A 348 -10.07 -7.96 13.80
N ALA A 349 -10.65 -9.15 13.74
CA ALA A 349 -10.99 -9.79 12.48
C ALA A 349 -12.23 -9.14 11.84
N ARG A 350 -12.16 -8.90 10.53
CA ARG A 350 -13.24 -8.43 9.66
C ARG A 350 -13.54 -9.52 8.63
N PRO A 351 -14.60 -10.31 8.84
CA PRO A 351 -14.93 -11.39 7.93
C PRO A 351 -15.30 -10.84 6.54
N SER A 352 -14.87 -11.54 5.50
CA SER A 352 -15.34 -11.34 4.12
C SER A 352 -16.47 -12.31 3.80
N GLY A 353 -17.42 -11.88 2.99
CA GLY A 353 -18.57 -12.68 2.57
C GLY A 353 -19.87 -11.88 2.57
N CYS A 354 -20.94 -12.47 2.07
CA CYS A 354 -22.27 -11.87 2.12
C CYS A 354 -23.12 -12.51 3.21
N SER A 355 -24.20 -11.84 3.62
CA SER A 355 -25.10 -12.32 4.67
C SER A 355 -25.96 -13.52 4.26
N SER A 356 -26.05 -13.84 2.97
CA SER A 356 -26.99 -14.84 2.44
C SER A 356 -26.35 -16.14 1.96
N TRP A 357 -25.08 -16.14 1.56
CA TRP A 357 -24.36 -17.34 1.15
C TRP A 357 -22.84 -17.18 1.30
N PHE A 358 -22.16 -18.29 1.56
CA PHE A 358 -20.71 -18.35 1.64
C PHE A 358 -20.24 -19.63 0.98
N TYR A 359 -19.21 -19.53 0.15
CA TYR A 359 -18.53 -20.67 -0.44
C TYR A 359 -17.03 -20.50 -0.26
N SER A 360 -16.39 -21.56 0.22
CA SER A 360 -14.95 -21.71 0.22
C SER A 360 -14.62 -23.19 0.07
N ASN A 361 -13.63 -23.49 -0.76
CA ASN A 361 -12.96 -24.78 -0.85
C ASN A 361 -11.59 -24.76 -0.16
N PHE A 362 -11.30 -23.71 0.62
CA PHE A 362 -10.03 -23.46 1.27
C PHE A 362 -8.83 -23.37 0.30
N ASP A 363 -9.08 -23.00 -0.96
CA ASP A 363 -8.03 -22.71 -1.92
C ASP A 363 -7.19 -21.52 -1.48
N ARG A 364 -5.87 -21.70 -1.49
CA ARG A 364 -4.88 -20.71 -1.08
C ARG A 364 -4.22 -20.01 -2.27
N GLY A 365 -4.63 -20.36 -3.50
CA GLY A 365 -4.04 -19.89 -4.75
C GLY A 365 -2.81 -20.68 -5.19
N PHE A 366 -2.42 -21.74 -4.45
CA PHE A 366 -1.30 -22.60 -4.78
C PHE A 366 -1.43 -23.97 -4.10
N GLY A 367 -0.69 -24.98 -4.61
CA GLY A 367 -0.66 -26.31 -4.01
C GLY A 367 0.24 -27.28 -4.78
N HIS A 368 0.44 -28.47 -4.23
CA HIS A 368 1.22 -29.56 -4.84
C HIS A 368 0.47 -30.33 -5.93
N GLY A 369 -0.78 -29.95 -6.17
CA GLY A 369 -1.63 -30.54 -7.18
C GLY A 369 -2.93 -29.76 -7.29
N PHE A 370 -3.79 -30.19 -8.21
CA PHE A 370 -5.12 -29.62 -8.38
C PHE A 370 -6.17 -30.71 -8.21
N TRP A 371 -7.09 -30.56 -7.26
CA TRP A 371 -8.11 -31.56 -6.96
C TRP A 371 -9.48 -31.11 -7.46
N VAL A 372 -10.18 -32.01 -8.14
CA VAL A 372 -11.58 -31.82 -8.56
C VAL A 372 -12.41 -32.95 -7.96
N ASN A 373 -13.37 -32.61 -7.10
CA ASN A 373 -14.22 -33.56 -6.37
C ASN A 373 -13.39 -34.61 -5.60
N GLY A 374 -12.32 -34.18 -4.92
CA GLY A 374 -11.43 -35.03 -4.14
C GLY A 374 -10.45 -35.89 -4.95
N LYS A 375 -10.42 -35.75 -6.29
CA LYS A 375 -9.51 -36.51 -7.17
C LYS A 375 -8.44 -35.59 -7.77
N VAL A 376 -7.18 -36.01 -7.69
CA VAL A 376 -6.05 -35.28 -8.29
C VAL A 376 -6.19 -35.22 -9.81
N ARG A 377 -5.92 -34.05 -10.39
CA ARG A 377 -5.96 -33.78 -11.84
C ARG A 377 -4.61 -33.37 -12.41
N ILE A 378 -3.84 -32.64 -11.61
CA ILE A 378 -2.48 -32.15 -11.90
C ILE A 378 -1.66 -32.44 -10.66
#